data_AF-A0A7S0H403-F1
#
_entry.id   AF-A0A7S0H403-F1
#
_cell.length_a   1.000
_cell.length_b   1.000
_cell.length_c   1.000
_cell.angle_alpha   90.00
_cell.angle_beta   90.00
_cell.angle_gamma   90.00
#
_symmetry.space_group_name_H-M   'P 1'
#
loop_
_entity.id
_entity.type
_entity.pdbx_description
1 polymer ?
#
loop_
_entity_poly.entity_id
_entity_poly.type
_entity_poly.pdbx_seq_one_letter_code
_entity_poly.pdbx_strand_id
1 'polypeptide(L)'
;MIKTFPKKIIEANKKKKGGSPEHITFESNKEGWKNVSNADTKEPKWAPEQGTAHEKIELGIHRFPILKDCHFKKASFKDRMLRRIIRQDTVFPLQDVFIDATNEECQQILKEIDLCVGKALPKPLHTWDEMDSNDALKRLFFYGPGAIFLTETKDEEVRKRLGPFVVDMSQDVNLEVRIGFRKYGVRAHFDAKQNLRCIYDAFYKKEVLPGDKMWAHAKHLLKQNFGMRITFVNHLVQTHLCMANVIVNAMVTSLPPDHPVRRLLTVFTFRTSYINSAAAESLTPEFSMSHRSSALTYKSMRQLMENGVKSCRIFQPFPEGPHATQGFQKLAKHGLFPYLEDGLAYHSTIKRFVTTWLSHADETDAANKKTESNMDYLRNFYGEIYEQTERYAHTIGSYENDPLKFRAQVVELLTQCIFVVTAHHEIVGSLADFASDITFCAPRARIGATRSDLQSFLICAAVAALTSIRTPRLMSKFENLFGKDGFPEWERTCWEGFLDELKGLHEKISKKNETRPWAFRYMDPEVMESSVSI
;
A
#
# COMPACT_ATOMS: atom_id res chain seq x y z
N MET A 1 -1.12 16.32 22.77
CA MET A 1 -1.56 15.44 21.67
C MET A 1 -0.93 14.05 21.78
N ILE A 2 0.40 13.94 21.86
CA ILE A 2 1.13 12.65 21.94
C ILE A 2 0.72 11.78 23.14
N LYS A 3 0.36 12.35 24.30
CA LYS A 3 -0.12 11.56 25.46
C LYS A 3 -1.55 11.00 25.34
N THR A 4 -2.40 11.59 24.48
CA THR A 4 -3.83 11.20 24.36
C THR A 4 -4.11 10.40 23.10
N PHE A 5 -3.30 10.59 22.06
CA PHE A 5 -3.43 9.91 20.77
C PHE A 5 -3.30 8.37 20.87
N PRO A 6 -2.28 7.79 21.53
CA PRO A 6 -2.10 6.34 21.64
C PRO A 6 -3.30 5.66 22.32
N LYS A 7 -3.84 6.28 23.38
CA LYS A 7 -5.05 5.79 24.06
C LYS A 7 -6.25 5.66 23.11
N LYS A 8 -6.44 6.62 22.20
CA LYS A 8 -7.52 6.57 21.19
C LYS A 8 -7.33 5.41 20.21
N ILE A 9 -6.10 5.13 19.77
CA ILE A 9 -5.79 3.99 18.89
C ILE A 9 -6.04 2.66 19.61
N ILE A 10 -5.56 2.53 20.84
CA ILE A 10 -5.78 1.33 21.67
C ILE A 10 -7.28 1.09 21.87
N GLU A 11 -8.05 2.13 22.19
CA GLU A 11 -9.49 2.03 22.33
C GLU A 11 -10.19 1.67 21.00
N ALA A 12 -9.74 2.24 19.89
CA ALA A 12 -10.26 1.92 18.56
C ALA A 12 -10.05 0.44 18.21
N ASN A 13 -8.86 -0.10 18.46
CA ASN A 13 -8.53 -1.50 18.26
C ASN A 13 -9.33 -2.42 19.19
N LYS A 14 -9.45 -2.08 20.48
CA LYS A 14 -10.29 -2.83 21.45
C LYS A 14 -11.76 -2.88 21.02
N LYS A 15 -12.27 -1.79 20.46
CA LYS A 15 -13.66 -1.68 19.97
C LYS A 15 -13.84 -2.17 18.53
N LYS A 16 -12.82 -2.76 17.89
CA LYS A 16 -12.83 -3.19 16.48
C LYS A 16 -13.35 -2.10 15.54
N LYS A 17 -12.97 -0.83 15.77
CA LYS A 17 -13.41 0.31 14.95
C LYS A 17 -12.93 0.23 13.50
N GLY A 18 -11.90 -0.57 13.23
CA GLY A 18 -11.45 -0.83 11.87
C GLY A 18 -12.38 -1.73 11.06
N GLY A 19 -13.45 -2.24 11.69
CA GLY A 19 -14.35 -3.21 11.11
C GLY A 19 -13.95 -4.64 11.44
N SER A 20 -14.74 -5.57 10.90
CA SER A 20 -14.56 -7.01 11.02
C SER A 20 -15.26 -7.66 9.83
N PRO A 21 -15.00 -8.94 9.51
CA PRO A 21 -15.62 -9.60 8.37
C PRO A 21 -17.16 -9.50 8.36
N GLU A 22 -17.79 -9.43 9.53
CA GLU A 22 -19.24 -9.30 9.69
C GLU A 22 -19.78 -7.92 9.25
N HIS A 23 -18.92 -6.90 9.15
CA HIS A 23 -19.34 -5.58 8.63
C HIS A 23 -19.44 -5.55 7.10
N ILE A 24 -18.92 -6.57 6.41
CA ILE A 24 -19.05 -6.71 4.96
C ILE A 24 -20.36 -7.45 4.68
N THR A 25 -21.36 -6.75 4.14
CA THR A 25 -22.73 -7.25 4.03
C THR A 25 -23.33 -7.00 2.64
N PHE A 26 -24.49 -7.60 2.37
CA PHE A 26 -25.27 -7.26 1.18
C PHE A 26 -25.60 -5.75 1.09
N GLU A 27 -25.92 -5.11 2.21
CA GLU A 27 -26.25 -3.68 2.23
C GLU A 27 -25.02 -2.81 1.92
N SER A 28 -23.79 -3.22 2.32
CA SER A 28 -22.57 -2.52 1.88
C SER A 28 -22.39 -2.51 0.38
N ASN A 29 -22.82 -3.58 -0.25
CA ASN A 29 -22.67 -3.73 -1.66
C ASN A 29 -23.66 -2.87 -2.47
N LYS A 30 -24.69 -2.26 -1.86
CA LYS A 30 -25.66 -1.37 -2.53
C LYS A 30 -25.24 0.10 -2.58
N GLU A 31 -24.16 0.49 -1.89
CA GLU A 31 -23.75 1.88 -1.76
C GLU A 31 -23.63 2.62 -3.10
N GLY A 32 -24.13 3.85 -3.17
CA GLY A 32 -24.13 4.67 -4.39
C GLY A 32 -25.14 4.26 -5.46
N TRP A 33 -26.06 3.33 -5.16
CA TRP A 33 -27.15 2.92 -6.05
C TRP A 33 -28.49 2.97 -5.31
N LYS A 34 -29.54 3.40 -6.03
CA LYS A 34 -30.91 3.42 -5.52
C LYS A 34 -31.77 2.40 -6.25
N ASN A 35 -32.73 1.82 -5.52
CA ASN A 35 -33.77 0.99 -6.11
C ASN A 35 -34.74 1.90 -6.87
N VAL A 36 -34.83 1.72 -8.18
CA VAL A 36 -35.76 2.39 -9.09
C VAL A 36 -36.85 1.39 -9.44
N SER A 37 -37.70 1.05 -8.46
CA SER A 37 -38.81 0.14 -8.67
C SER A 37 -39.67 0.62 -9.84
N ASN A 38 -39.93 -0.26 -10.82
CA ASN A 38 -41.00 -0.05 -11.78
C ASN A 38 -42.21 -0.83 -11.27
N ALA A 39 -43.39 -0.20 -11.16
CA ALA A 39 -44.56 -0.81 -10.54
C ALA A 39 -45.01 -2.12 -11.23
N ASP A 40 -44.59 -2.32 -12.48
CA ASP A 40 -44.99 -3.44 -13.34
C ASP A 40 -44.03 -4.64 -13.32
N THR A 41 -42.79 -4.49 -12.84
CA THR A 41 -41.80 -5.58 -12.79
C THR A 41 -41.50 -5.92 -11.33
N LYS A 42 -41.84 -7.13 -10.88
CA LYS A 42 -41.54 -7.63 -9.53
C LYS A 42 -40.02 -7.74 -9.22
N GLU A 43 -39.16 -7.49 -10.19
CA GLU A 43 -37.70 -7.50 -10.03
C GLU A 43 -37.15 -6.12 -9.66
N PRO A 44 -36.26 -6.02 -8.64
CA PRO A 44 -35.63 -4.77 -8.27
C PRO A 44 -34.68 -4.30 -9.38
N LYS A 45 -34.90 -3.07 -9.88
CA LYS A 45 -33.98 -2.39 -10.79
C LYS A 45 -33.12 -1.40 -10.00
N TRP A 46 -31.84 -1.32 -10.32
CA TRP A 46 -30.89 -0.42 -9.66
C TRP A 46 -30.40 0.63 -10.65
N ALA A 47 -30.28 1.88 -10.19
CA ALA A 47 -29.64 2.95 -10.95
C ALA A 47 -28.58 3.68 -10.10
N PRO A 48 -27.48 4.16 -10.70
CA PRO A 48 -26.48 4.95 -9.98
C PRO A 48 -27.12 6.19 -9.35
N GLU A 49 -26.74 6.49 -8.11
CA GLU A 49 -27.03 7.78 -7.50
C GLU A 49 -26.09 8.84 -8.09
N GLN A 50 -26.64 9.90 -8.68
CA GLN A 50 -25.83 11.01 -9.18
C GLN A 50 -25.20 11.78 -8.00
N GLY A 51 -23.89 12.05 -8.06
CA GLY A 51 -23.20 12.97 -7.13
C GLY A 51 -22.59 12.33 -5.87
N THR A 52 -22.19 11.05 -5.90
CA THR A 52 -21.66 10.28 -4.75
C THR A 52 -20.25 10.67 -4.27
N ALA A 53 -19.52 11.49 -5.03
CA ALA A 53 -18.21 12.01 -4.62
C ALA A 53 -18.34 13.39 -3.95
N HIS A 54 -17.77 13.55 -2.75
CA HIS A 54 -17.83 14.80 -2.00
C HIS A 54 -16.45 15.36 -1.60
N GLU A 55 -15.41 14.54 -1.61
CA GLU A 55 -14.06 14.93 -1.21
C GLU A 55 -13.08 14.62 -2.34
N LYS A 56 -11.98 15.37 -2.41
CA LYS A 56 -10.96 15.20 -3.44
C LYS A 56 -9.56 15.38 -2.86
N ILE A 57 -8.64 14.52 -3.28
CA ILE A 57 -7.21 14.80 -3.18
C ILE A 57 -6.76 15.25 -4.56
N GLU A 58 -6.18 16.44 -4.62
CA GLU A 58 -5.52 16.93 -5.83
C GLU A 58 -4.02 16.72 -5.66
N LEU A 59 -3.27 16.46 -6.74
CA LEU A 59 -1.81 16.36 -6.78
C LEU A 59 -1.34 16.93 -8.12
N GLY A 60 -1.00 18.22 -8.14
CA GLY A 60 -0.77 18.95 -9.39
C GLY A 60 -2.03 18.95 -10.25
N ILE A 61 -1.93 18.44 -11.48
CA ILE A 61 -3.06 18.27 -12.40
C ILE A 61 -3.92 17.03 -12.10
N HIS A 62 -3.44 16.10 -11.26
CA HIS A 62 -4.13 14.85 -10.99
C HIS A 62 -5.19 15.05 -9.91
N ARG A 63 -6.42 14.60 -10.20
CA ARG A 63 -7.55 14.66 -9.28
C ARG A 63 -7.99 13.25 -8.92
N PHE A 64 -8.13 12.99 -7.63
CA PHE A 64 -8.63 11.74 -7.06
C PHE A 64 -9.96 12.04 -6.34
N PRO A 65 -11.11 11.81 -6.98
CA PRO A 65 -12.39 11.88 -6.29
C PRO A 65 -12.48 10.76 -5.27
N ILE A 66 -12.96 11.09 -4.07
CA ILE A 66 -13.13 10.15 -2.97
C ILE A 66 -14.62 10.02 -2.70
N LEU A 67 -15.12 8.80 -2.86
CA LEU A 67 -16.49 8.47 -2.52
C LEU A 67 -16.71 8.64 -1.02
N LYS A 68 -17.91 9.09 -0.66
CA LYS A 68 -18.31 9.07 0.75
C LYS A 68 -18.50 7.63 1.16
N ASP A 69 -17.91 7.24 2.28
CA ASP A 69 -18.22 5.97 2.94
C ASP A 69 -19.53 6.12 3.74
N CYS A 70 -20.51 5.28 3.45
CA CYS A 70 -21.82 5.28 4.08
C CYS A 70 -21.94 4.29 5.26
N HIS A 71 -20.93 3.44 5.46
CA HIS A 71 -20.90 2.38 6.46
C HIS A 71 -20.37 2.87 7.78
N PHE A 72 -19.30 3.65 7.70
CA PHE A 72 -18.64 4.22 8.85
C PHE A 72 -19.05 5.68 8.97
N LYS A 73 -19.59 6.04 10.13
CA LYS A 73 -19.93 7.43 10.44
C LYS A 73 -18.70 8.31 10.19
N LYS A 74 -18.91 9.42 9.47
CA LYS A 74 -17.89 10.46 9.33
C LYS A 74 -17.32 10.83 10.69
N ALA A 75 -16.06 11.24 10.71
CA ALA A 75 -15.46 11.83 11.90
C ALA A 75 -16.39 12.92 12.46
N SER A 76 -16.57 12.92 13.78
CA SER A 76 -17.50 13.86 14.42
C SER A 76 -17.12 15.30 14.08
N PHE A 77 -18.08 16.23 14.14
CA PHE A 77 -17.78 17.66 13.93
C PHE A 77 -16.63 18.14 14.84
N LYS A 78 -16.62 17.67 16.11
CA LYS A 78 -15.54 17.95 17.07
C LYS A 78 -14.19 17.41 16.59
N ASP A 79 -14.13 16.18 16.08
CA ASP A 79 -12.88 15.61 15.55
C ASP A 79 -12.38 16.36 14.31
N ARG A 80 -13.28 16.73 13.40
CA ARG A 80 -12.92 17.52 12.20
C ARG A 80 -12.42 18.92 12.56
N MET A 81 -13.07 19.59 13.51
CA MET A 81 -12.60 20.88 14.04
C MET A 81 -11.24 20.74 14.71
N LEU A 82 -11.05 19.71 15.54
CA LEU A 82 -9.75 19.45 16.16
C LEU A 82 -8.67 19.21 15.11
N ARG A 83 -8.93 18.39 14.08
CA ARG A 83 -8.02 18.17 12.94
C ARG A 83 -7.69 19.45 12.19
N ARG A 84 -8.63 20.39 12.06
CA ARG A 84 -8.38 21.71 11.45
C ARG A 84 -7.52 22.60 12.35
N ILE A 85 -7.81 22.62 13.65
CA ILE A 85 -7.07 23.42 14.64
C ILE A 85 -5.61 22.98 14.74
N ILE A 86 -5.34 21.68 14.80
CA ILE A 86 -3.96 21.15 14.91
C ILE A 86 -3.12 21.35 13.64
N ARG A 87 -3.75 21.76 12.53
CA ARG A 87 -3.09 22.14 11.28
C ARG A 87 -2.90 23.65 11.14
N GLN A 88 -3.37 24.45 12.09
CA GLN A 88 -3.10 25.88 12.12
C GLN A 88 -1.68 26.09 12.63
N ASP A 89 -0.84 26.74 11.84
CA ASP A 89 0.53 27.07 12.22
C ASP A 89 0.58 27.93 13.49
N THR A 90 -0.43 28.78 13.72
CA THR A 90 -0.55 29.59 14.94
C THR A 90 -0.80 28.78 16.22
N VAL A 91 -1.43 27.60 16.11
CA VAL A 91 -1.79 26.76 17.27
C VAL A 91 -0.78 25.64 17.46
N PHE A 92 -0.27 25.09 16.38
CA PHE A 92 0.70 24.00 16.40
C PHE A 92 1.73 24.22 15.28
N PRO A 93 2.70 25.14 15.47
CA PRO A 93 3.62 25.52 14.42
C PRO A 93 4.48 24.34 13.95
N LEU A 94 4.98 24.43 12.72
CA LEU A 94 5.97 23.47 12.22
C LEU A 94 7.36 23.81 12.78
N GLN A 95 7.62 23.39 14.01
CA GLN A 95 8.93 23.57 14.66
C GLN A 95 9.77 22.30 14.52
N ASP A 96 10.85 22.39 13.75
CA ASP A 96 11.84 21.33 13.62
C ASP A 96 12.89 21.49 14.75
N VAL A 97 12.88 20.57 15.71
CA VAL A 97 13.80 20.55 16.86
C VAL A 97 14.60 19.26 16.84
N PHE A 98 15.93 19.39 16.87
CA PHE A 98 16.85 18.25 16.83
C PHE A 98 17.27 17.87 18.24
N ILE A 99 16.74 16.77 18.73
CA ILE A 99 17.06 16.23 20.05
C ILE A 99 17.71 14.87 19.83
N ASP A 100 18.98 14.74 20.22
CA ASP A 100 19.66 13.46 20.17
C ASP A 100 19.13 12.55 21.31
N ALA A 101 18.95 11.28 20.99
CA ALA A 101 18.53 10.25 21.94
C ALA A 101 19.14 8.90 21.54
N THR A 102 19.29 8.03 22.52
CA THR A 102 19.61 6.60 22.34
C THR A 102 18.36 5.81 21.99
N ASN A 103 18.53 4.58 21.47
CA ASN A 103 17.39 3.73 21.17
C ASN A 103 16.67 3.33 22.46
N GLU A 104 17.42 3.12 23.55
CA GLU A 104 16.91 2.76 24.88
C GLU A 104 16.01 3.85 25.46
N GLU A 105 16.45 5.12 25.39
CA GLU A 105 15.64 6.28 25.79
C GLU A 105 14.36 6.37 24.95
N CYS A 106 14.47 6.17 23.64
CA CYS A 106 13.34 6.14 22.73
C CYS A 106 12.32 5.03 23.08
N GLN A 107 12.79 3.81 23.35
CA GLN A 107 11.94 2.71 23.78
C GLN A 107 11.24 3.01 25.11
N GLN A 108 11.96 3.61 26.05
CA GLN A 108 11.40 4.00 27.34
C GLN A 108 10.29 5.04 27.17
N ILE A 109 10.52 6.07 26.33
CA ILE A 109 9.52 7.08 26.02
C ILE A 109 8.29 6.46 25.37
N LEU A 110 8.45 5.57 24.37
CA LEU A 110 7.32 4.89 23.73
C LEU A 110 6.46 4.13 24.73
N LYS A 111 7.08 3.46 25.71
CA LYS A 111 6.36 2.75 26.78
C LYS A 111 5.59 3.72 27.67
N GLU A 112 6.19 4.83 28.08
CA GLU A 112 5.57 5.82 28.96
C GLU A 112 4.33 6.51 28.36
N ILE A 113 4.27 6.61 27.03
CA ILE A 113 3.14 7.22 26.32
C ILE A 113 2.18 6.20 25.70
N ASP A 114 2.33 4.91 25.99
CA ASP A 114 1.56 3.80 25.39
C ASP A 114 1.67 3.69 23.84
N LEU A 115 2.74 4.24 23.24
CA LEU A 115 3.01 4.18 21.79
C LEU A 115 3.93 3.00 21.41
N CYS A 116 4.16 2.05 22.30
CA CYS A 116 5.01 0.89 22.04
C CYS A 116 4.26 -0.27 21.34
N VAL A 117 5.04 -1.25 20.86
CA VAL A 117 4.55 -2.49 20.23
C VAL A 117 3.61 -3.25 21.17
N GLY A 118 2.49 -3.73 20.64
CA GLY A 118 1.45 -4.43 21.41
C GLY A 118 0.49 -3.51 22.16
N LYS A 119 0.71 -2.19 22.10
CA LYS A 119 -0.21 -1.15 22.55
C LYS A 119 -0.82 -0.43 21.35
N ALA A 120 -0.36 0.79 21.05
CA ALA A 120 -0.81 1.53 19.89
C ALA A 120 -0.08 1.12 18.60
N LEU A 121 1.17 0.63 18.68
CA LEU A 121 1.83 0.02 17.54
C LEU A 121 1.43 -1.46 17.41
N PRO A 122 1.20 -1.94 16.18
CA PRO A 122 0.93 -3.35 15.95
C PRO A 122 2.21 -4.17 16.19
N LYS A 123 2.06 -5.49 16.29
CA LYS A 123 3.21 -6.38 16.35
C LYS A 123 3.90 -6.35 14.98
N PRO A 124 5.21 -6.05 14.90
CA PRO A 124 5.91 -6.11 13.63
C PRO A 124 5.95 -7.55 13.10
N LEU A 125 5.98 -7.69 11.78
CA LEU A 125 6.14 -8.98 11.11
C LEU A 125 7.57 -9.50 11.30
N HIS A 126 8.54 -8.59 11.42
CA HIS A 126 9.96 -8.90 11.54
C HIS A 126 10.62 -8.06 12.64
N THR A 127 11.56 -8.68 13.37
CA THR A 127 12.47 -7.97 14.28
C THR A 127 13.82 -7.78 13.61
N TRP A 128 14.45 -6.62 13.81
CA TRP A 128 15.72 -6.24 13.19
C TRP A 128 16.76 -6.01 14.29
N ASP A 129 17.83 -6.80 14.29
CA ASP A 129 18.88 -6.74 15.31
C ASP A 129 20.15 -6.06 14.78
N GLU A 130 20.26 -5.93 13.46
CA GLU A 130 21.48 -5.62 12.72
C GLU A 130 21.48 -4.22 12.09
N MET A 131 20.70 -3.27 12.62
CA MET A 131 20.27 -2.05 11.93
C MET A 131 21.36 -1.11 11.39
N ASP A 132 22.54 -1.13 11.99
CA ASP A 132 23.67 -0.31 11.57
C ASP A 132 24.65 -1.04 10.62
N SER A 133 24.39 -2.31 10.30
CA SER A 133 25.25 -3.15 9.46
C SER A 133 24.98 -2.94 7.96
N ASN A 134 25.82 -3.54 7.10
CA ASN A 134 25.51 -3.68 5.68
C ASN A 134 24.45 -4.77 5.45
N ASP A 135 24.39 -5.77 6.33
CA ASP A 135 23.40 -6.86 6.26
C ASP A 135 21.98 -6.36 6.50
N ALA A 136 21.78 -5.33 7.33
CA ALA A 136 20.48 -4.66 7.45
C ALA A 136 19.97 -4.12 6.11
N LEU A 137 20.86 -3.53 5.29
CA LEU A 137 20.47 -3.01 3.97
C LEU A 137 20.26 -4.15 2.95
N LYS A 138 21.09 -5.20 3.01
CA LYS A 138 20.84 -6.42 2.23
C LYS A 138 19.47 -7.01 2.57
N ARG A 139 19.16 -7.17 3.86
CA ARG A 139 17.87 -7.65 4.33
C ARG A 139 16.74 -6.73 3.92
N LEU A 140 16.87 -5.42 4.12
CA LEU A 140 15.86 -4.43 3.72
C LEU A 140 15.49 -4.54 2.23
N PHE A 141 16.48 -4.63 1.36
CA PHE A 141 16.25 -4.60 -0.08
C PHE A 141 16.01 -5.99 -0.70
N PHE A 142 16.51 -7.10 -0.16
CA PHE A 142 16.30 -8.42 -0.75
C PHE A 142 15.30 -9.31 0.00
N TYR A 143 15.11 -9.07 1.31
CA TYR A 143 14.26 -9.86 2.21
C TYR A 143 13.31 -8.96 3.01
N GLY A 144 13.03 -7.77 2.48
CA GLY A 144 12.33 -6.72 3.20
C GLY A 144 11.48 -5.86 2.26
N PRO A 145 10.84 -4.82 2.81
CA PRO A 145 9.94 -3.96 2.05
C PRO A 145 10.67 -3.10 1.00
N GLY A 146 12.00 -3.00 1.10
CA GLY A 146 12.85 -2.39 0.08
C GLY A 146 12.88 -3.15 -1.25
N ALA A 147 12.46 -4.42 -1.28
CA ALA A 147 12.48 -5.25 -2.49
C ALA A 147 11.76 -4.62 -3.68
N ILE A 148 10.71 -3.82 -3.44
CA ILE A 148 9.97 -3.15 -4.50
C ILE A 148 10.80 -2.09 -5.26
N PHE A 149 11.91 -1.62 -4.69
CA PHE A 149 12.77 -0.59 -5.28
C PHE A 149 13.95 -1.16 -6.07
N LEU A 150 14.22 -2.46 -5.96
CA LEU A 150 15.34 -3.07 -6.65
C LEU A 150 15.06 -3.15 -8.14
N THR A 151 16.08 -2.82 -8.92
CA THR A 151 16.10 -2.99 -10.37
C THR A 151 17.47 -3.51 -10.80
N GLU A 152 17.59 -3.91 -12.06
CA GLU A 152 18.91 -4.18 -12.66
C GLU A 152 19.47 -2.92 -13.33
N THR A 153 20.75 -2.65 -13.11
CA THR A 153 21.43 -1.59 -13.85
C THR A 153 21.53 -1.97 -15.32
N LYS A 154 21.25 -1.01 -16.21
CA LYS A 154 21.44 -1.15 -17.67
C LYS A 154 22.84 -0.76 -18.12
N ASP A 155 23.63 -0.13 -17.24
CA ASP A 155 25.00 0.27 -17.51
C ASP A 155 25.95 -0.90 -17.23
N GLU A 156 26.57 -1.44 -18.27
CA GLU A 156 27.47 -2.61 -18.20
C GLU A 156 28.76 -2.32 -17.43
N GLU A 157 29.29 -1.10 -17.50
CA GLU A 157 30.52 -0.74 -16.79
C GLU A 157 30.25 -0.60 -15.29
N VAL A 158 29.12 0.01 -14.93
CA VAL A 158 28.63 -0.01 -13.55
C VAL A 158 28.34 -1.42 -13.09
N ARG A 159 27.74 -2.28 -13.93
CA ARG A 159 27.45 -3.68 -13.59
C ARG A 159 28.71 -4.46 -13.23
N LYS A 160 29.77 -4.35 -14.04
CA LYS A 160 31.04 -5.04 -13.80
C LYS A 160 31.72 -4.55 -12.51
N ARG A 161 31.67 -3.24 -12.24
CA ARG A 161 32.38 -2.61 -11.12
C ARG A 161 31.63 -2.73 -9.79
N LEU A 162 30.33 -2.48 -9.79
CA LEU A 162 29.51 -2.30 -8.59
C LEU A 162 28.42 -3.38 -8.42
N GLY A 163 28.17 -4.18 -9.45
CA GLY A 163 27.19 -5.25 -9.42
C GLY A 163 25.90 -4.96 -10.19
N PRO A 164 25.07 -6.00 -10.41
CA PRO A 164 23.92 -5.92 -11.30
C PRO A 164 22.71 -5.22 -10.67
N PHE A 165 22.59 -5.17 -9.35
CA PHE A 165 21.38 -4.71 -8.67
C PHE A 165 21.54 -3.28 -8.18
N VAL A 166 20.49 -2.47 -8.35
CA VAL A 166 20.51 -1.06 -7.99
C VAL A 166 19.17 -0.62 -7.42
N VAL A 167 19.26 0.24 -6.40
CA VAL A 167 18.14 1.05 -5.90
C VAL A 167 18.47 2.50 -6.24
N ASP A 168 17.66 3.13 -7.10
CA ASP A 168 17.90 4.50 -7.56
C ASP A 168 16.80 5.45 -7.11
N MET A 169 17.17 6.34 -6.18
CA MET A 169 16.37 7.46 -5.70
C MET A 169 17.10 8.79 -5.89
N SER A 170 18.13 8.82 -6.74
CA SER A 170 19.04 9.97 -6.91
C SER A 170 18.35 11.25 -7.36
N GLN A 171 17.22 11.14 -8.09
CA GLN A 171 16.38 12.24 -8.53
C GLN A 171 15.77 13.06 -7.38
N ASP A 172 15.68 12.49 -6.18
CA ASP A 172 15.09 13.14 -5.01
C ASP A 172 15.98 14.30 -4.49
N VAL A 173 17.20 14.46 -5.00
CA VAL A 173 18.08 15.63 -4.75
C VAL A 173 17.47 16.96 -5.22
N ASN A 174 16.54 16.88 -6.17
CA ASN A 174 15.85 18.05 -6.73
C ASN A 174 14.73 18.55 -5.82
N LEU A 175 14.36 17.79 -4.79
CA LEU A 175 13.36 18.20 -3.82
C LEU A 175 13.96 19.16 -2.81
N GLU A 176 13.21 20.22 -2.51
CA GLU A 176 13.58 21.20 -1.49
C GLU A 176 13.24 20.64 -0.10
N VAL A 177 14.17 20.85 0.83
CA VAL A 177 14.03 20.49 2.24
C VAL A 177 13.92 21.75 3.09
N ARG A 178 13.27 21.64 4.24
CA ARG A 178 13.23 22.70 5.25
C ARG A 178 14.62 22.96 5.83
N ILE A 179 14.79 24.14 6.40
CA ILE A 179 16.06 24.59 6.98
C ILE A 179 16.54 23.58 8.04
N GLY A 180 17.84 23.29 8.04
CA GLY A 180 18.47 22.37 8.99
C GLY A 180 18.51 20.90 8.55
N PHE A 181 17.76 20.51 7.52
CA PHE A 181 17.80 19.14 7.00
C PHE A 181 18.78 18.96 5.85
N ARG A 182 19.17 17.69 5.66
CA ARG A 182 19.96 17.19 4.54
C ARG A 182 19.04 16.91 3.36
N LYS A 183 19.43 17.34 2.16
CA LYS A 183 18.75 16.94 0.91
C LYS A 183 18.75 15.42 0.74
N TYR A 184 17.70 14.90 0.11
CA TYR A 184 17.62 13.50 -0.33
C TYR A 184 18.44 13.27 -1.61
N GLY A 185 18.32 12.08 -2.18
CA GLY A 185 18.94 11.71 -3.45
C GLY A 185 20.11 10.76 -3.24
N VAL A 186 19.84 9.45 -3.32
CA VAL A 186 20.88 8.42 -3.28
C VAL A 186 20.63 7.31 -4.28
N ARG A 187 21.72 6.64 -4.68
CA ARG A 187 21.66 5.40 -5.47
C ARG A 187 22.56 4.34 -4.84
N ALA A 188 22.02 3.18 -4.50
CA ALA A 188 22.74 2.09 -3.86
C ALA A 188 22.94 0.93 -4.83
N HIS A 189 24.16 0.39 -4.89
CA HIS A 189 24.53 -0.73 -5.76
C HIS A 189 24.87 -1.98 -4.95
N PHE A 190 24.37 -3.13 -5.41
CA PHE A 190 24.59 -4.43 -4.79
C PHE A 190 25.19 -5.42 -5.79
N ASP A 191 26.13 -6.23 -5.32
CA ASP A 191 26.73 -7.31 -6.10
C ASP A 191 25.79 -8.51 -6.25
N ALA A 192 26.21 -9.51 -7.05
CA ALA A 192 25.44 -10.73 -7.27
C ALA A 192 25.25 -11.59 -6.00
N LYS A 193 26.03 -11.34 -4.95
CA LYS A 193 25.89 -11.95 -3.61
C LYS A 193 25.06 -11.08 -2.66
N GLN A 194 24.44 -10.03 -3.20
CA GLN A 194 23.57 -9.07 -2.51
C GLN A 194 24.31 -8.18 -1.51
N ASN A 195 25.65 -8.10 -1.58
CA ASN A 195 26.40 -7.21 -0.72
C ASN A 195 26.32 -5.79 -1.25
N LEU A 196 26.11 -4.84 -0.34
CA LEU A 196 26.14 -3.42 -0.66
C LEU A 196 27.58 -2.98 -1.01
N ARG A 197 27.77 -2.48 -2.24
CA ARG A 197 29.10 -2.12 -2.79
C ARG A 197 29.37 -0.63 -2.79
N CYS A 198 28.34 0.18 -2.99
CA CYS A 198 28.47 1.63 -3.14
C CYS A 198 27.14 2.31 -2.85
N ILE A 199 27.20 3.50 -2.25
CA ILE A 199 26.09 4.46 -2.21
C ILE A 199 26.57 5.74 -2.89
N TYR A 200 26.00 6.08 -4.03
CA TYR A 200 26.18 7.37 -4.67
C TYR A 200 25.28 8.41 -3.99
N ASP A 201 25.89 9.48 -3.49
CA ASP A 201 25.23 10.65 -2.92
C ASP A 201 25.06 11.70 -4.02
N ALA A 202 23.82 11.96 -4.44
CA ALA A 202 23.53 12.83 -5.56
C ALA A 202 23.77 14.32 -5.27
N PHE A 203 23.74 14.73 -4.00
CA PHE A 203 23.97 16.11 -3.60
C PHE A 203 25.46 16.45 -3.62
N TYR A 204 26.30 15.56 -3.08
CA TYR A 204 27.76 15.71 -3.16
C TYR A 204 28.33 15.22 -4.49
N LYS A 205 27.51 14.59 -5.34
CA LYS A 205 27.89 13.94 -6.59
C LYS A 205 29.08 12.98 -6.42
N LYS A 206 29.02 12.17 -5.36
CA LYS A 206 30.13 11.33 -4.93
C LYS A 206 29.69 9.91 -4.60
N GLU A 207 30.48 8.93 -5.05
CA GLU A 207 30.39 7.56 -4.58
C GLU A 207 31.03 7.42 -3.19
N VAL A 208 30.28 6.82 -2.26
CA VAL A 208 30.76 6.46 -0.93
C VAL A 208 30.86 4.95 -0.89
N LEU A 209 32.05 4.44 -0.53
CA LEU A 209 32.38 3.03 -0.51
C LEU A 209 32.43 2.50 0.94
N PRO A 210 32.26 1.18 1.15
CA PRO A 210 32.53 0.55 2.44
C PRO A 210 33.94 0.90 2.95
N GLY A 211 34.02 1.41 4.19
CA GLY A 211 35.27 1.86 4.81
C GLY A 211 35.49 3.37 4.74
N ASP A 212 34.79 4.09 3.87
CA ASP A 212 34.85 5.55 3.84
C ASP A 212 34.30 6.18 5.13
N LYS A 213 34.86 7.33 5.53
CA LYS A 213 34.42 8.08 6.72
C LYS A 213 32.91 8.42 6.71
N MET A 214 32.34 8.63 5.52
CA MET A 214 30.92 8.97 5.35
C MET A 214 30.01 7.74 5.17
N TRP A 215 30.55 6.51 5.26
CA TRP A 215 29.80 5.30 4.96
C TRP A 215 28.55 5.13 5.84
N ALA A 216 28.70 5.32 7.16
CA ALA A 216 27.57 5.23 8.09
C ALA A 216 26.48 6.27 7.79
N HIS A 217 26.88 7.50 7.45
CA HIS A 217 25.94 8.55 7.05
C HIS A 217 25.23 8.21 5.74
N ALA A 218 25.94 7.71 4.73
CA ALA A 218 25.36 7.33 3.45
C ALA A 218 24.30 6.21 3.61
N LYS A 219 24.58 5.21 4.46
CA LYS A 219 23.60 4.17 4.81
C LYS A 219 22.37 4.74 5.51
N HIS A 220 22.58 5.63 6.48
CA HIS A 220 21.47 6.29 7.15
C HIS A 220 20.62 7.12 6.19
N LEU A 221 21.24 7.88 5.29
CA LEU A 221 20.55 8.67 4.25
C LEU A 221 19.75 7.76 3.31
N LEU A 222 20.28 6.60 2.92
CA LEU A 222 19.55 5.60 2.15
C LEU A 222 18.30 5.11 2.86
N LYS A 223 18.38 4.80 4.16
CA LYS A 223 17.20 4.42 4.97
C LYS A 223 16.17 5.57 5.03
N GLN A 224 16.61 6.82 5.19
CA GLN A 224 15.69 7.97 5.23
C GLN A 224 15.00 8.21 3.88
N ASN A 225 15.74 8.11 2.78
CA ASN A 225 15.19 8.26 1.44
C ASN A 225 14.22 7.12 1.10
N PHE A 226 14.55 5.89 1.50
CA PHE A 226 13.65 4.73 1.41
C PHE A 226 12.35 5.00 2.19
N GLY A 227 12.45 5.36 3.48
CA GLY A 227 11.30 5.63 4.34
C GLY A 227 10.39 6.73 3.77
N MET A 228 10.98 7.78 3.19
CA MET A 228 10.24 8.85 2.51
C MET A 228 9.44 8.31 1.31
N ARG A 229 10.09 7.57 0.41
CA ARG A 229 9.43 7.07 -0.81
C ARG A 229 8.40 5.99 -0.50
N ILE A 230 8.73 5.01 0.34
CA ILE A 230 7.80 3.93 0.63
C ILE A 230 6.51 4.47 1.26
N THR A 231 6.63 5.44 2.18
CA THR A 231 5.47 6.05 2.85
C THR A 231 4.65 6.92 1.90
N PHE A 232 5.28 7.89 1.21
CA PHE A 232 4.52 8.88 0.46
C PHE A 232 4.18 8.45 -0.97
N VAL A 233 5.08 7.72 -1.63
CA VAL A 233 4.91 7.34 -3.03
C VAL A 233 4.25 5.97 -3.12
N ASN A 234 4.88 4.93 -2.60
CA ASN A 234 4.41 3.56 -2.82
C ASN A 234 3.14 3.24 -2.02
N HIS A 235 3.13 3.58 -0.73
CA HIS A 235 1.98 3.34 0.14
C HIS A 235 0.86 4.34 -0.14
N LEU A 236 1.04 5.63 0.18
CA LEU A 236 -0.04 6.60 0.06
C LEU A 236 -0.47 6.88 -1.40
N VAL A 237 0.45 7.21 -2.30
CA VAL A 237 0.03 7.61 -3.65
C VAL A 237 -0.34 6.42 -4.52
N GLN A 238 0.56 5.46 -4.68
CA GLN A 238 0.38 4.40 -5.68
C GLN A 238 -0.64 3.34 -5.22
N THR A 239 -0.60 2.93 -3.94
CA THR A 239 -1.50 1.90 -3.43
C THR A 239 -2.88 2.46 -3.07
N HIS A 240 -2.93 3.51 -2.23
CA HIS A 240 -4.23 4.08 -1.82
C HIS A 240 -4.93 4.85 -2.93
N LEU A 241 -4.24 5.78 -3.61
CA LEU A 241 -4.89 6.71 -4.55
C LEU A 241 -4.91 6.17 -5.99
N CYS A 242 -3.80 5.65 -6.50
CA CYS A 242 -3.75 5.19 -7.88
C CYS A 242 -4.45 3.85 -8.08
N MET A 243 -4.32 2.89 -7.15
CA MET A 243 -4.99 1.59 -7.24
C MET A 243 -6.34 1.61 -6.53
N ALA A 244 -6.35 1.59 -5.19
CA ALA A 244 -7.55 1.25 -4.43
C ALA A 244 -8.68 2.28 -4.63
N ASN A 245 -8.35 3.57 -4.65
CA ASN A 245 -9.33 4.63 -4.90
C ASN A 245 -9.92 4.54 -6.32
N VAL A 246 -9.10 4.24 -7.34
CA VAL A 246 -9.58 4.11 -8.73
C VAL A 246 -10.55 2.93 -8.83
N ILE A 247 -10.19 1.78 -8.24
CA ILE A 247 -11.03 0.58 -8.28
C ILE A 247 -12.35 0.77 -7.54
N VAL A 248 -12.35 1.33 -6.33
CA VAL A 248 -13.61 1.54 -5.59
C VAL A 248 -14.52 2.53 -6.30
N ASN A 249 -13.96 3.58 -6.94
CA ASN A 249 -14.75 4.52 -7.72
C ASN A 249 -15.41 3.81 -8.91
N ALA A 250 -14.61 3.17 -9.79
CA ALA A 250 -15.13 2.48 -10.98
C ALA A 250 -16.11 1.36 -10.61
N MET A 251 -15.86 0.62 -9.52
CA MET A 251 -16.77 -0.42 -9.05
C MET A 251 -18.14 0.16 -8.68
N VAL A 252 -18.16 1.25 -7.90
CA VAL A 252 -19.41 1.86 -7.42
C VAL A 252 -20.14 2.60 -8.54
N THR A 253 -19.46 3.17 -9.53
CA THR A 253 -20.09 3.93 -10.62
C THR A 253 -20.56 3.04 -11.75
N SER A 254 -19.83 1.98 -12.09
CA SER A 254 -20.08 1.20 -13.30
C SER A 254 -20.75 -0.15 -13.07
N LEU A 255 -20.69 -0.74 -11.86
CA LEU A 255 -21.20 -2.09 -11.63
C LEU A 255 -22.46 -2.07 -10.74
N PRO A 256 -23.60 -2.65 -11.15
CA PRO A 256 -24.77 -2.79 -10.30
C PRO A 256 -24.48 -3.60 -9.03
N PRO A 257 -25.20 -3.39 -7.91
CA PRO A 257 -25.00 -4.17 -6.69
C PRO A 257 -25.08 -5.69 -6.93
N ASP A 258 -25.98 -6.16 -7.78
CA ASP A 258 -26.10 -7.59 -8.10
C ASP A 258 -25.09 -8.07 -9.16
N HIS A 259 -24.08 -7.29 -9.51
CA HIS A 259 -23.04 -7.72 -10.44
C HIS A 259 -21.97 -8.57 -9.71
N PRO A 260 -21.62 -9.77 -10.22
CA PRO A 260 -20.71 -10.71 -9.53
C PRO A 260 -19.32 -10.14 -9.24
N VAL A 261 -18.76 -9.31 -10.13
CA VAL A 261 -17.46 -8.65 -9.87
C VAL A 261 -17.53 -7.61 -8.76
N ARG A 262 -18.66 -6.91 -8.62
CA ARG A 262 -18.81 -5.91 -7.55
C ARG A 262 -18.93 -6.57 -6.18
N ARG A 263 -19.63 -7.71 -6.11
CA ARG A 263 -19.69 -8.52 -4.88
C ARG A 263 -18.32 -9.01 -4.45
N LEU A 264 -17.54 -9.52 -5.40
CA LEU A 264 -16.16 -9.92 -5.16
C LEU A 264 -15.33 -8.74 -4.64
N LEU A 265 -15.32 -7.63 -5.38
CA LEU A 265 -14.51 -6.46 -5.05
C LEU A 265 -14.94 -5.77 -3.76
N THR A 266 -16.16 -5.95 -3.28
CA THR A 266 -16.62 -5.42 -1.98
C THR A 266 -15.72 -5.86 -0.81
N VAL A 267 -15.18 -7.09 -0.87
CA VAL A 267 -14.18 -7.57 0.09
C VAL A 267 -12.86 -6.81 -0.03
N PHE A 268 -12.44 -6.58 -1.29
CA PHE A 268 -11.14 -6.03 -1.66
C PHE A 268 -11.08 -4.50 -1.67
N THR A 269 -12.21 -3.81 -1.51
CA THR A 269 -12.30 -2.35 -1.40
C THR A 269 -12.91 -1.90 -0.07
N PHE A 270 -13.06 -2.81 0.88
CA PHE A 270 -13.65 -2.51 2.18
C PHE A 270 -12.93 -1.33 2.85
N ARG A 271 -13.69 -0.30 3.24
CA ARG A 271 -13.22 0.94 3.90
C ARG A 271 -12.20 1.78 3.13
N THR A 272 -11.88 1.46 1.89
CA THR A 272 -10.93 2.24 1.08
C THR A 272 -11.36 3.70 0.96
N SER A 273 -12.65 3.95 0.70
CA SER A 273 -13.22 5.31 0.63
C SER A 273 -13.08 6.06 1.96
N TYR A 274 -13.39 5.42 3.09
CA TYR A 274 -13.24 6.03 4.42
C TYR A 274 -11.80 6.42 4.72
N ILE A 275 -10.85 5.51 4.52
CA ILE A 275 -9.46 5.77 4.91
C ILE A 275 -8.82 6.83 4.02
N ASN A 276 -9.13 6.82 2.72
CA ASN A 276 -8.64 7.84 1.79
C ASN A 276 -9.22 9.22 2.10
N SER A 277 -10.51 9.30 2.48
CA SER A 277 -11.13 10.53 2.99
C SER A 277 -10.44 11.01 4.26
N ALA A 278 -10.16 10.10 5.21
CA ALA A 278 -9.43 10.44 6.42
C ALA A 278 -8.02 10.97 6.11
N ALA A 279 -7.30 10.38 5.15
CA ALA A 279 -5.99 10.82 4.69
C ALA A 279 -6.04 12.21 4.03
N ALA A 280 -7.10 12.50 3.25
CA ALA A 280 -7.33 13.82 2.67
C ALA A 280 -7.44 14.92 3.74
N GLU A 281 -7.95 14.58 4.93
CA GLU A 281 -8.08 15.53 6.04
C GLU A 281 -6.83 15.61 6.93
N SER A 282 -6.14 14.50 7.18
CA SER A 282 -5.10 14.40 8.23
C SER A 282 -3.67 14.22 7.72
N LEU A 283 -3.47 13.75 6.49
CA LEU A 283 -2.15 13.35 5.96
C LEU A 283 -1.70 14.19 4.77
N THR A 284 -2.56 14.55 3.82
CA THR A 284 -2.13 15.28 2.63
C THR A 284 -2.04 16.82 2.76
N PRO A 285 -2.79 17.49 3.66
CA PRO A 285 -2.76 18.96 3.75
C PRO A 285 -1.44 19.53 4.27
N GLU A 286 -1.25 20.83 4.14
CA GLU A 286 -0.15 21.53 4.79
C GLU A 286 -0.23 21.39 6.32
N PHE A 287 0.93 21.34 6.97
CA PHE A 287 1.08 21.12 8.42
C PHE A 287 0.47 19.82 8.98
N SER A 288 0.12 18.88 8.09
CA SER A 288 -0.33 17.53 8.43
C SER A 288 0.78 16.64 9.00
N MET A 289 0.41 15.42 9.40
CA MET A 289 1.37 14.42 9.86
C MET A 289 2.39 14.02 8.78
N SER A 290 2.00 13.95 7.49
CA SER A 290 2.96 13.67 6.41
C SER A 290 3.93 14.82 6.20
N HIS A 291 3.46 16.07 6.26
CA HIS A 291 4.35 17.23 6.14
C HIS A 291 5.36 17.25 7.29
N ARG A 292 4.92 16.96 8.52
CA ARG A 292 5.76 16.90 9.72
C ARG A 292 6.73 15.73 9.73
N SER A 293 6.35 14.58 9.18
CA SER A 293 7.18 13.37 9.15
C SER A 293 8.27 13.39 8.08
N SER A 294 8.20 14.34 7.14
CA SER A 294 9.24 14.54 6.13
C SER A 294 10.13 15.75 6.46
N ALA A 295 11.33 15.79 5.89
CA ALA A 295 12.15 17.01 5.84
C ALA A 295 11.73 17.99 4.73
N LEU A 296 10.77 17.63 3.86
CA LEU A 296 10.45 18.40 2.66
C LEU A 296 9.72 19.70 2.99
N THR A 297 9.89 20.72 2.15
CA THR A 297 8.91 21.81 2.09
C THR A 297 7.57 21.25 1.60
N TYR A 298 6.45 21.88 1.95
CA TYR A 298 5.13 21.39 1.54
C TYR A 298 5.04 21.27 0.01
N LYS A 299 5.53 22.29 -0.71
CA LYS A 299 5.63 22.28 -2.18
C LYS A 299 6.38 21.06 -2.70
N SER A 300 7.53 20.72 -2.12
CA SER A 300 8.33 19.57 -2.55
C SER A 300 7.70 18.23 -2.16
N MET A 301 7.02 18.14 -1.02
CA MET A 301 6.23 16.96 -0.67
C MET A 301 5.14 16.69 -1.72
N ARG A 302 4.46 17.76 -2.16
CA ARG A 302 3.42 17.69 -3.20
C ARG A 302 4.00 17.31 -4.55
N GLN A 303 5.17 17.85 -4.90
CA GLN A 303 5.92 17.47 -6.10
C GLN A 303 6.36 16.00 -6.07
N LEU A 304 6.86 15.50 -4.94
CA LEU A 304 7.21 14.09 -4.76
C LEU A 304 6.00 13.18 -5.02
N MET A 305 4.85 13.52 -4.42
CA MET A 305 3.61 12.76 -4.59
C MET A 305 3.10 12.81 -6.04
N GLU A 306 3.15 13.98 -6.71
CA GLU A 306 2.80 14.11 -8.13
C GLU A 306 3.71 13.26 -9.03
N ASN A 307 5.02 13.27 -8.78
CA ASN A 307 5.97 12.40 -9.48
C ASN A 307 5.66 10.91 -9.21
N GLY A 308 5.15 10.59 -8.03
CA GLY A 308 4.66 9.26 -7.68
C GLY A 308 3.51 8.78 -8.55
N VAL A 309 2.58 9.68 -8.92
CA VAL A 309 1.49 9.40 -9.87
C VAL A 309 2.04 9.15 -11.27
N LYS A 310 2.91 10.04 -11.76
CA LYS A 310 3.49 9.94 -13.12
C LYS A 310 4.34 8.70 -13.31
N SER A 311 5.04 8.26 -12.26
CA SER A 311 5.87 7.05 -12.28
C SER A 311 5.11 5.78 -11.89
N CYS A 312 3.79 5.87 -11.65
CA CYS A 312 3.00 4.76 -11.18
C CYS A 312 2.94 3.62 -12.22
N ARG A 313 3.29 2.41 -11.78
CA ARG A 313 3.19 1.18 -12.57
C ARG A 313 2.34 0.12 -11.88
N ILE A 314 1.52 0.53 -10.92
CA ILE A 314 0.85 -0.39 -9.98
C ILE A 314 -0.16 -1.34 -10.66
N PHE A 315 -0.67 -0.94 -11.84
CA PHE A 315 -1.53 -1.76 -12.69
C PHE A 315 -0.78 -2.74 -13.60
N GLN A 316 0.55 -2.65 -13.68
CA GLN A 316 1.32 -3.62 -14.45
C GLN A 316 1.23 -4.99 -13.76
N PRO A 317 0.88 -6.05 -14.48
CA PRO A 317 0.86 -7.41 -13.93
C PRO A 317 2.15 -7.74 -13.19
N PHE A 318 2.04 -8.27 -11.97
CA PHE A 318 3.20 -8.58 -11.14
C PHE A 318 4.29 -9.42 -11.86
N PRO A 319 3.94 -10.48 -12.62
CA PRO A 319 4.92 -11.28 -13.35
C PRO A 319 5.67 -10.50 -14.46
N GLU A 320 5.09 -9.42 -14.95
CA GLU A 320 5.64 -8.57 -16.03
C GLU A 320 6.34 -7.32 -15.48
N GLY A 321 6.38 -7.16 -14.16
CA GLY A 321 6.94 -6.01 -13.48
C GLY A 321 8.46 -5.85 -13.65
N PRO A 322 9.06 -4.85 -12.98
CA PRO A 322 10.50 -4.57 -13.05
C PRO A 322 11.43 -5.76 -12.71
N HIS A 323 10.89 -6.78 -12.04
CA HIS A 323 11.61 -7.98 -11.60
C HIS A 323 11.50 -9.16 -12.59
N ALA A 324 10.90 -8.97 -13.76
CA ALA A 324 10.79 -10.00 -14.81
C ALA A 324 12.13 -10.33 -15.50
N THR A 325 13.23 -9.67 -15.11
CA THR A 325 14.56 -9.87 -15.70
C THR A 325 15.18 -11.21 -15.31
N GLN A 326 16.11 -11.69 -16.14
CA GLN A 326 16.78 -12.97 -15.91
C GLN A 326 17.54 -13.01 -14.57
N GLY A 327 18.12 -11.90 -14.10
CA GLY A 327 18.87 -11.87 -12.84
C GLY A 327 17.97 -12.06 -11.62
N PHE A 328 16.82 -11.38 -11.53
CA PHE A 328 15.87 -11.59 -10.44
C PHE A 328 15.20 -12.96 -10.50
N GLN A 329 14.82 -13.44 -11.70
CA GLN A 329 14.28 -14.79 -11.87
C GLN A 329 15.26 -15.86 -11.38
N LYS A 330 16.56 -15.67 -11.65
CA LYS A 330 17.61 -16.55 -11.12
C LYS A 330 17.68 -16.48 -9.59
N LEU A 331 17.65 -15.28 -8.98
CA LEU A 331 17.65 -15.17 -7.52
C LEU A 331 16.43 -15.85 -6.89
N ALA A 332 15.24 -15.62 -7.43
CA ALA A 332 13.99 -16.21 -6.95
C ALA A 332 14.04 -17.74 -7.01
N LYS A 333 14.52 -18.32 -8.13
CA LYS A 333 14.67 -19.78 -8.28
C LYS A 333 15.61 -20.41 -7.23
N HIS A 334 16.56 -19.65 -6.72
CA HIS A 334 17.49 -20.09 -5.67
C HIS A 334 17.05 -19.70 -4.25
N GLY A 335 15.83 -19.19 -4.07
CA GLY A 335 15.30 -18.76 -2.76
C GLY A 335 15.98 -17.50 -2.19
N LEU A 336 16.69 -16.75 -3.04
CA LEU A 336 17.45 -15.55 -2.64
C LEU A 336 16.68 -14.24 -2.88
N PHE A 337 15.50 -14.30 -3.50
CA PHE A 337 14.64 -13.12 -3.69
C PHE A 337 13.16 -13.48 -3.45
N PRO A 338 12.77 -13.66 -2.17
CA PRO A 338 11.45 -14.15 -1.80
C PRO A 338 10.30 -13.25 -2.23
N TYR A 339 10.54 -11.94 -2.38
CA TYR A 339 9.54 -11.01 -2.91
C TYR A 339 8.97 -11.47 -4.27
N LEU A 340 9.85 -11.85 -5.20
CA LEU A 340 9.43 -12.33 -6.51
C LEU A 340 8.93 -13.78 -6.43
N GLU A 341 9.64 -14.64 -5.71
CA GLU A 341 9.29 -16.06 -5.60
C GLU A 341 7.88 -16.28 -5.01
N ASP A 342 7.63 -15.70 -3.83
CA ASP A 342 6.37 -15.86 -3.12
C ASP A 342 5.27 -14.99 -3.77
N GLY A 343 5.63 -13.81 -4.29
CA GLY A 343 4.71 -12.95 -5.04
C GLY A 343 4.18 -13.62 -6.31
N LEU A 344 5.01 -14.35 -7.07
CA LEU A 344 4.56 -15.10 -8.25
C LEU A 344 3.60 -16.23 -7.87
N ALA A 345 3.88 -16.93 -6.76
CA ALA A 345 3.01 -17.98 -6.25
C ALA A 345 1.65 -17.43 -5.80
N TYR A 346 1.64 -16.29 -5.11
CA TYR A 346 0.41 -15.61 -4.70
C TYR A 346 -0.38 -15.08 -5.89
N HIS A 347 0.26 -14.39 -6.84
CA HIS A 347 -0.36 -13.89 -8.06
C HIS A 347 -1.03 -15.02 -8.86
N SER A 348 -0.33 -16.15 -9.03
CA SER A 348 -0.88 -17.33 -9.71
C SER A 348 -2.13 -17.89 -9.01
N THR A 349 -2.15 -17.86 -7.68
CA THR A 349 -3.28 -18.30 -6.85
C THR A 349 -4.49 -17.39 -7.02
N ILE A 350 -4.29 -16.07 -7.00
CA ILE A 350 -5.35 -15.10 -7.30
C ILE A 350 -5.87 -15.30 -8.73
N LYS A 351 -4.98 -15.47 -9.72
CA LYS A 351 -5.37 -15.61 -11.12
C LYS A 351 -6.29 -16.80 -11.35
N ARG A 352 -6.01 -17.95 -10.72
CA ARG A 352 -6.89 -19.13 -10.76
C ARG A 352 -8.24 -18.85 -10.12
N PHE A 353 -8.25 -18.23 -8.95
CA PHE A 353 -9.47 -17.86 -8.24
C PHE A 353 -10.34 -16.91 -9.08
N VAL A 354 -9.78 -15.81 -9.58
CA VAL A 354 -10.48 -14.84 -10.42
C VAL A 354 -11.02 -15.50 -11.70
N THR A 355 -10.22 -16.33 -12.36
CA THR A 355 -10.66 -17.05 -13.56
C THR A 355 -11.88 -17.92 -13.26
N THR A 356 -11.84 -18.69 -12.17
CA THR A 356 -12.94 -19.59 -11.75
C THR A 356 -14.20 -18.80 -11.39
N TRP A 357 -14.05 -17.72 -10.62
CA TRP A 357 -15.15 -16.82 -10.24
C TRP A 357 -15.88 -16.29 -11.48
N LEU A 358 -15.08 -15.82 -12.43
CA LEU A 358 -15.53 -15.23 -13.68
C LEU A 358 -16.22 -16.29 -14.57
N SER A 359 -15.70 -17.51 -14.68
CA SER A 359 -16.38 -18.59 -15.41
C SER A 359 -17.78 -18.88 -14.86
N HIS A 360 -17.96 -19.00 -13.54
CA HIS A 360 -19.28 -19.22 -12.95
C HIS A 360 -20.22 -18.02 -13.08
N ALA A 361 -19.68 -16.80 -13.05
CA ALA A 361 -20.44 -15.59 -13.33
C ALA A 361 -21.03 -15.60 -14.76
N ASP A 362 -20.25 -16.04 -15.76
CA ASP A 362 -20.69 -16.12 -17.16
C ASP A 362 -21.76 -17.21 -17.34
N GLU A 363 -21.58 -18.38 -16.71
CA GLU A 363 -22.58 -19.47 -16.69
C GLU A 363 -23.92 -19.01 -16.09
N THR A 364 -23.85 -18.27 -14.98
CA THR A 364 -25.03 -17.71 -14.30
C THR A 364 -25.74 -16.66 -15.16
N ASP A 365 -24.98 -15.79 -15.84
CA ASP A 365 -25.53 -14.76 -16.74
C ASP A 365 -26.28 -15.40 -17.92
N ALA A 366 -25.66 -16.40 -18.55
CA ALA A 366 -26.25 -17.15 -19.66
C ALA A 366 -27.57 -17.85 -19.26
N ALA A 367 -27.66 -18.37 -18.04
CA ALA A 367 -28.87 -19.00 -17.53
C ALA A 367 -30.02 -18.02 -17.27
N ASN A 368 -29.71 -16.78 -16.85
CA ASN A 368 -30.71 -15.80 -16.39
C ASN A 368 -31.34 -14.95 -17.51
N LYS A 369 -30.83 -15.01 -18.75
CA LYS A 369 -31.38 -14.28 -19.94
C LYS A 369 -31.66 -12.79 -19.69
N LYS A 370 -30.80 -12.11 -18.91
CA LYS A 370 -30.95 -10.67 -18.63
C LYS A 370 -30.84 -9.83 -19.91
N THR A 371 -31.56 -8.70 -19.95
CA THR A 371 -31.61 -7.79 -21.10
C THR A 371 -30.31 -7.02 -21.31
N GLU A 372 -29.55 -6.76 -20.23
CA GLU A 372 -28.20 -6.20 -20.27
C GLU A 372 -27.20 -7.27 -19.83
N SER A 373 -26.15 -7.48 -20.61
CA SER A 373 -25.12 -8.47 -20.33
C SER A 373 -24.17 -7.95 -19.26
N ASN A 374 -23.68 -8.85 -18.38
CA ASN A 374 -22.58 -8.52 -17.46
C ASN A 374 -21.36 -7.93 -18.19
N MET A 375 -21.17 -8.26 -19.48
CA MET A 375 -20.08 -7.76 -20.29
C MET A 375 -20.15 -6.25 -20.55
N ASP A 376 -21.34 -5.67 -20.66
CA ASP A 376 -21.48 -4.23 -20.92
C ASP A 376 -21.11 -3.41 -19.69
N TYR A 377 -21.54 -3.85 -18.51
CA TYR A 377 -21.11 -3.29 -17.23
C TYR A 377 -19.59 -3.41 -17.02
N LEU A 378 -19.01 -4.56 -17.39
CA LEU A 378 -17.56 -4.76 -17.32
C LEU A 378 -16.79 -3.84 -18.26
N ARG A 379 -17.30 -3.54 -19.46
CA ARG A 379 -16.66 -2.58 -20.38
C ARG A 379 -16.65 -1.17 -19.79
N ASN A 380 -17.74 -0.74 -19.16
CA ASN A 380 -17.80 0.56 -18.48
C ASN A 380 -16.80 0.62 -17.32
N PHE A 381 -16.81 -0.40 -16.46
CA PHE A 381 -15.86 -0.54 -15.35
C PHE A 381 -14.40 -0.48 -15.83
N TYR A 382 -14.07 -1.24 -16.86
CA TYR A 382 -12.74 -1.26 -17.44
C TYR A 382 -12.35 0.09 -18.07
N GLY A 383 -13.29 0.70 -18.81
CA GLY A 383 -13.11 2.01 -19.44
C GLY A 383 -12.79 3.12 -18.44
N GLU A 384 -13.53 3.18 -17.34
CA GLU A 384 -13.27 4.17 -16.27
C GLU A 384 -11.86 4.00 -15.68
N ILE A 385 -11.40 2.76 -15.48
CA ILE A 385 -10.04 2.51 -14.97
C ILE A 385 -9.01 2.91 -16.04
N TYR A 386 -9.24 2.54 -17.30
CA TYR A 386 -8.36 2.86 -18.42
C TYR A 386 -8.08 4.37 -18.48
N GLU A 387 -9.12 5.21 -18.48
CA GLU A 387 -9.01 6.68 -18.48
C GLU A 387 -8.15 7.19 -17.32
N GLN A 388 -8.30 6.61 -16.12
CA GLN A 388 -7.48 7.02 -14.97
C GLN A 388 -6.01 6.61 -15.12
N THR A 389 -5.72 5.51 -15.83
CA THR A 389 -4.35 4.99 -15.99
C THR A 389 -3.57 5.63 -17.15
N GLU A 390 -4.21 6.34 -18.08
CA GLU A 390 -3.52 7.03 -19.19
C GLU A 390 -2.47 8.05 -18.70
N ARG A 391 -2.64 8.56 -17.47
CA ARG A 391 -1.71 9.50 -16.84
C ARG A 391 -0.59 8.84 -16.03
N TYR A 392 -0.53 7.51 -15.98
CA TYR A 392 0.48 6.73 -15.25
C TYR A 392 1.62 6.27 -16.18
N ALA A 393 2.71 5.74 -15.61
CA ALA A 393 3.80 5.15 -16.40
C ALA A 393 3.43 3.78 -17.01
N HIS A 394 2.36 3.15 -16.51
CA HIS A 394 1.74 1.99 -17.12
C HIS A 394 0.24 2.21 -17.22
N THR A 395 -0.29 2.14 -18.44
CA THR A 395 -1.72 2.12 -18.75
C THR A 395 -2.17 0.67 -18.95
N ILE A 396 -3.41 0.36 -18.56
CA ILE A 396 -4.01 -0.96 -18.82
C ILE A 396 -4.40 -1.17 -20.29
N GLY A 397 -4.29 -0.12 -21.14
CA GLY A 397 -4.71 -0.16 -22.54
C GLY A 397 -6.24 -0.16 -22.68
N SER A 398 -6.75 0.11 -23.89
CA SER A 398 -8.19 0.02 -24.17
C SER A 398 -8.67 -1.43 -24.12
N TYR A 399 -9.98 -1.63 -23.91
CA TYR A 399 -10.55 -2.97 -23.96
C TYR A 399 -10.45 -3.57 -25.36
N GLU A 400 -10.30 -4.89 -25.42
CA GLU A 400 -10.29 -5.67 -26.66
C GLU A 400 -11.71 -5.86 -27.20
N ASN A 401 -11.86 -5.81 -28.53
CA ASN A 401 -13.17 -6.05 -29.16
C ASN A 401 -13.55 -7.55 -29.17
N ASP A 402 -12.54 -8.42 -29.20
CA ASP A 402 -12.75 -9.87 -29.09
C ASP A 402 -13.15 -10.23 -27.65
N PRO A 403 -14.32 -10.87 -27.44
CA PRO A 403 -14.81 -11.16 -26.09
C PRO A 403 -13.87 -12.03 -25.26
N LEU A 404 -13.14 -12.97 -25.87
CA LEU A 404 -12.22 -13.85 -25.15
C LEU A 404 -10.96 -13.10 -24.71
N LYS A 405 -10.42 -12.24 -25.57
CA LYS A 405 -9.29 -11.36 -25.19
C LYS A 405 -9.69 -10.35 -24.12
N PHE A 406 -10.86 -9.72 -24.25
CA PHE A 406 -11.35 -8.81 -23.21
C PHE A 406 -11.57 -9.54 -21.90
N ARG A 407 -12.07 -10.77 -21.94
CA ARG A 407 -12.18 -11.62 -20.76
C ARG A 407 -10.83 -11.84 -20.08
N ALA A 408 -9.79 -12.13 -20.85
CA ALA A 408 -8.43 -12.25 -20.33
C ALA A 408 -7.92 -10.93 -19.72
N GLN A 409 -8.22 -9.77 -20.32
CA GLN A 409 -7.88 -8.46 -19.75
C GLN A 409 -8.57 -8.23 -18.40
N VAL A 410 -9.84 -8.60 -18.26
CA VAL A 410 -10.58 -8.48 -16.98
C VAL A 410 -10.00 -9.41 -15.92
N VAL A 411 -9.64 -10.65 -16.27
CA VAL A 411 -8.96 -11.58 -15.35
C VAL A 411 -7.65 -10.96 -14.85
N GLU A 412 -6.83 -10.43 -15.74
CA GLU A 412 -5.54 -9.85 -15.38
C GLU A 412 -5.70 -8.60 -14.51
N LEU A 413 -6.62 -7.70 -14.89
CA LEU A 413 -6.95 -6.51 -14.13
C LEU A 413 -7.36 -6.86 -12.70
N LEU A 414 -8.36 -7.74 -12.53
CA LEU A 414 -8.85 -8.12 -11.20
C LEU A 414 -7.77 -8.85 -10.39
N THR A 415 -6.96 -9.68 -11.05
CA THR A 415 -5.82 -10.36 -10.40
C THR A 415 -4.83 -9.35 -9.82
N GLN A 416 -4.42 -8.37 -10.63
CA GLN A 416 -3.48 -7.35 -10.22
C GLN A 416 -4.07 -6.42 -9.15
N CYS A 417 -5.36 -6.06 -9.26
CA CYS A 417 -6.06 -5.29 -8.24
C CYS A 417 -6.03 -5.98 -6.88
N ILE A 418 -6.46 -7.25 -6.84
CA ILE A 418 -6.45 -8.06 -5.62
C ILE A 418 -5.03 -8.17 -5.07
N PHE A 419 -4.05 -8.51 -5.91
CA PHE A 419 -2.64 -8.59 -5.51
C PHE A 419 -2.15 -7.31 -4.84
N VAL A 420 -2.52 -6.14 -5.39
CA VAL A 420 -2.05 -4.86 -4.87
C VAL A 420 -2.73 -4.49 -3.55
N VAL A 421 -4.05 -4.64 -3.46
CA VAL A 421 -4.79 -4.21 -2.26
C VAL A 421 -4.60 -5.15 -1.06
N THR A 422 -4.02 -6.33 -1.27
CA THR A 422 -3.66 -7.28 -0.21
C THR A 422 -2.14 -7.29 0.01
N ALA A 423 -1.38 -8.00 -0.83
CA ALA A 423 0.03 -8.28 -0.61
C ALA A 423 0.93 -7.06 -0.81
N HIS A 424 0.67 -6.25 -1.85
CA HIS A 424 1.44 -5.02 -2.04
C HIS A 424 1.15 -4.00 -0.93
N HIS A 425 -0.11 -3.86 -0.51
CA HIS A 425 -0.45 -2.99 0.61
C HIS A 425 0.20 -3.46 1.91
N GLU A 426 0.24 -4.77 2.19
CA GLU A 426 0.92 -5.32 3.36
C GLU A 426 2.42 -4.99 3.37
N ILE A 427 3.12 -5.16 2.24
CA ILE A 427 4.57 -4.90 2.17
C ILE A 427 4.90 -3.42 2.35
N VAL A 428 4.12 -2.50 1.76
CA VAL A 428 4.37 -1.05 1.87
C VAL A 428 3.78 -0.43 3.14
N GLY A 429 2.77 -1.08 3.72
CA GLY A 429 2.02 -0.63 4.90
C GLY A 429 2.54 -1.15 6.24
N SER A 430 3.47 -2.11 6.24
CA SER A 430 4.12 -2.66 7.44
C SER A 430 5.13 -1.69 8.09
N LEU A 431 4.74 -0.43 8.30
CA LEU A 431 5.57 0.63 8.89
C LEU A 431 6.10 0.26 10.29
N ALA A 432 5.35 -0.55 11.04
CA ALA A 432 5.74 -0.97 12.40
C ALA A 432 7.05 -1.75 12.46
N ASP A 433 7.43 -2.43 11.37
CA ASP A 433 8.69 -3.15 11.26
C ASP A 433 9.91 -2.23 11.37
N PHE A 434 9.73 -0.94 11.09
CA PHE A 434 10.82 0.03 11.04
C PHE A 434 10.55 1.36 11.77
N ALA A 435 9.35 1.54 12.32
CA ALA A 435 9.01 2.71 13.14
C ALA A 435 9.39 2.55 14.63
N SER A 436 9.87 1.36 15.01
CA SER A 436 10.20 1.04 16.41
C SER A 436 11.67 1.22 16.75
N ASP A 437 12.56 1.52 15.80
CA ASP A 437 14.00 1.74 16.07
C ASP A 437 14.49 3.07 15.50
N ILE A 438 15.12 3.90 16.34
CA ILE A 438 15.61 5.25 15.96
C ILE A 438 16.72 5.22 14.90
N THR A 439 17.41 4.10 14.74
CA THR A 439 18.46 3.92 13.75
C THR A 439 17.90 3.52 12.38
N PHE A 440 16.63 3.12 12.26
CA PHE A 440 16.04 2.64 11.01
C PHE A 440 15.69 3.78 10.05
N CYS A 441 14.42 4.18 9.97
CA CYS A 441 13.98 5.25 9.08
C CYS A 441 12.89 6.10 9.73
N ALA A 442 13.17 7.38 9.85
CA ALA A 442 12.22 8.43 10.15
C ALA A 442 12.50 9.58 9.15
N PRO A 443 11.68 9.80 8.10
CA PRO A 443 12.00 10.54 6.86
C PRO A 443 12.48 12.00 6.99
N ARG A 444 13.55 12.25 7.75
CA ARG A 444 14.08 13.55 8.17
C ARG A 444 15.60 13.42 8.34
N ALA A 445 16.31 13.44 7.22
CA ALA A 445 17.77 13.30 7.21
C ALA A 445 18.47 14.59 7.69
N ARG A 446 19.54 14.46 8.49
CA ARG A 446 20.43 15.57 8.91
C ARG A 446 21.85 15.36 8.39
N ILE A 447 22.58 16.45 8.16
CA ILE A 447 23.97 16.39 7.66
C ILE A 447 24.83 15.63 8.67
N GLY A 448 25.58 14.61 8.20
CA GLY A 448 26.50 13.83 9.03
C GLY A 448 25.84 12.87 10.03
N ALA A 449 24.51 12.85 10.15
CA ALA A 449 23.82 11.99 11.10
C ALA A 449 23.83 10.51 10.66
N THR A 450 23.96 9.61 11.63
CA THR A 450 23.91 8.15 11.44
C THR A 450 22.64 7.52 12.01
N ARG A 451 21.83 8.30 12.73
CA ARG A 451 20.53 7.94 13.31
C ARG A 451 19.59 9.14 13.29
N SER A 452 18.29 8.86 13.41
CA SER A 452 17.27 9.91 13.49
C SER A 452 17.35 10.64 14.85
N ASP A 453 16.78 11.84 14.93
CA ASP A 453 16.54 12.52 16.21
C ASP A 453 15.23 12.04 16.86
N LEU A 454 15.05 12.34 18.15
CA LEU A 454 13.88 11.94 18.93
C LEU A 454 12.57 12.46 18.33
N GLN A 455 12.54 13.70 17.83
CA GLN A 455 11.31 14.26 17.26
C GLN A 455 10.92 13.48 16.00
N SER A 456 11.88 13.23 15.11
CA SER A 456 11.68 12.43 13.90
C SER A 456 11.17 11.02 14.23
N PHE A 457 11.81 10.37 15.20
CA PHE A 457 11.41 9.04 15.67
C PHE A 457 9.97 9.01 16.19
N LEU A 458 9.61 9.92 17.10
CA LEU A 458 8.26 9.96 17.68
C LEU A 458 7.19 10.28 16.65
N ILE A 459 7.48 11.13 15.66
CA ILE A 459 6.55 11.40 14.55
C ILE A 459 6.36 10.13 13.71
N CYS A 460 7.43 9.41 13.38
CA CYS A 460 7.35 8.16 12.63
C CYS A 460 6.52 7.10 13.36
N ALA A 461 6.79 6.89 14.66
CA ALA A 461 6.00 5.99 15.50
C ALA A 461 4.52 6.41 15.57
N ALA A 462 4.22 7.71 15.63
CA ALA A 462 2.85 8.21 15.63
C ALA A 462 2.14 7.96 14.29
N VAL A 463 2.83 8.10 13.15
CA VAL A 463 2.30 7.79 11.82
C VAL A 463 2.01 6.28 11.70
N ALA A 464 2.94 5.43 12.14
CA ALA A 464 2.76 3.98 12.14
C ALA A 464 1.58 3.55 13.04
N ALA A 465 1.41 4.17 14.21
CA ALA A 465 0.26 3.88 15.06
C ALA A 465 -1.07 4.36 14.46
N LEU A 466 -1.09 5.52 13.78
CA LEU A 466 -2.29 6.06 13.14
C LEU A 466 -2.84 5.14 12.05
N THR A 467 -1.95 4.39 11.40
CA THR A 467 -2.21 3.50 10.26
C THR A 467 -2.26 2.03 10.67
N SER A 468 -2.57 1.73 11.94
CA SER A 468 -2.51 0.35 12.50
C SER A 468 -3.83 -0.18 13.05
N ILE A 469 -4.95 0.43 12.66
CA ILE A 469 -6.27 0.01 13.16
C ILE A 469 -6.65 -1.30 12.49
N ARG A 470 -6.78 -2.40 13.25
CA ARG A 470 -7.04 -3.74 12.67
C ARG A 470 -8.29 -3.78 11.79
N THR A 471 -8.17 -4.39 10.61
CA THR A 471 -9.24 -4.58 9.64
C THR A 471 -9.41 -6.07 9.30
N PRO A 472 -10.41 -6.46 8.48
CA PRO A 472 -10.61 -7.85 8.10
C PRO A 472 -9.37 -8.46 7.42
N ARG A 473 -9.03 -9.68 7.83
CA ARG A 473 -7.94 -10.45 7.21
C ARG A 473 -8.41 -11.07 5.91
N LEU A 474 -7.49 -11.22 4.95
CA LEU A 474 -7.76 -11.86 3.67
C LEU A 474 -8.38 -13.26 3.84
N MET A 475 -7.82 -14.06 4.75
CA MET A 475 -8.26 -15.44 4.99
C MET A 475 -9.53 -15.54 5.86
N SER A 476 -10.39 -14.51 5.89
CA SER A 476 -11.67 -14.55 6.61
C SER A 476 -12.77 -15.19 5.75
N LYS A 477 -13.80 -15.74 6.40
CA LYS A 477 -14.93 -16.39 5.70
C LYS A 477 -15.94 -15.44 5.08
N PHE A 478 -16.06 -14.21 5.59
CA PHE A 478 -17.03 -13.21 5.14
C PHE A 478 -18.47 -13.76 5.08
N GLU A 479 -18.94 -14.40 6.17
CA GLU A 479 -20.21 -15.14 6.21
C GLU A 479 -21.45 -14.26 5.91
N ASN A 480 -21.39 -12.95 6.13
CA ASN A 480 -22.49 -12.03 5.79
C ASN A 480 -22.58 -11.70 4.29
N LEU A 481 -21.58 -12.11 3.51
CA LEU A 481 -21.53 -11.95 2.06
C LEU A 481 -21.67 -13.30 1.36
N PHE A 482 -20.88 -14.28 1.78
CA PHE A 482 -20.80 -15.62 1.18
C PHE A 482 -21.48 -16.72 2.03
N GLY A 483 -22.33 -16.37 3.00
CA GLY A 483 -23.06 -17.33 3.82
C GLY A 483 -24.36 -17.84 3.19
N LYS A 484 -25.11 -18.66 3.94
CA LYS A 484 -26.32 -19.35 3.50
C LYS A 484 -27.45 -18.43 3.02
N ASP A 485 -27.55 -17.25 3.62
CA ASP A 485 -28.53 -16.20 3.27
C ASP A 485 -27.90 -15.08 2.41
N GLY A 486 -26.66 -15.29 1.96
CA GLY A 486 -25.90 -14.36 1.13
C GLY A 486 -26.14 -14.57 -0.36
N PHE A 487 -25.07 -14.39 -1.12
CA PHE A 487 -25.06 -14.48 -2.58
C PHE A 487 -25.10 -15.93 -3.11
N PRO A 488 -25.14 -16.17 -4.45
CA PRO A 488 -25.30 -17.52 -5.00
C PRO A 488 -24.32 -18.54 -4.41
N GLU A 489 -24.78 -19.79 -4.24
CA GLU A 489 -24.00 -20.85 -3.59
C GLU A 489 -22.62 -21.11 -4.23
N TRP A 490 -22.49 -20.89 -5.55
CA TRP A 490 -21.22 -21.01 -6.25
C TRP A 490 -20.17 -19.99 -5.76
N GLU A 491 -20.58 -18.79 -5.33
CA GLU A 491 -19.65 -17.78 -4.82
C GLU A 491 -19.00 -18.22 -3.52
N ARG A 492 -19.79 -18.80 -2.62
CA ARG A 492 -19.30 -19.42 -1.38
C ARG A 492 -18.31 -20.54 -1.70
N THR A 493 -18.66 -21.42 -2.63
CA THR A 493 -17.81 -22.55 -3.03
C THR A 493 -16.47 -22.06 -3.61
N CYS A 494 -16.51 -21.04 -4.47
CA CYS A 494 -15.31 -20.40 -5.01
C CYS A 494 -14.45 -19.76 -3.92
N TRP A 495 -15.07 -19.06 -2.96
CA TRP A 495 -14.37 -18.42 -1.86
C TRP A 495 -13.71 -19.44 -0.92
N GLU A 496 -14.43 -20.52 -0.57
CA GLU A 496 -13.90 -21.61 0.25
C GLU A 496 -12.71 -22.30 -0.44
N GLY A 497 -12.82 -22.59 -1.75
CA GLY A 497 -11.70 -23.13 -2.52
C GLY A 497 -10.50 -22.19 -2.56
N PHE A 498 -10.72 -20.87 -2.67
CA PHE A 498 -9.65 -19.88 -2.57
C PHE A 498 -8.98 -19.88 -1.20
N LEU A 499 -9.74 -19.95 -0.10
CA LEU A 499 -9.19 -20.04 1.26
C LEU A 499 -8.31 -21.29 1.44
N ASP A 500 -8.70 -22.42 0.87
CA ASP A 500 -7.91 -23.66 0.89
C ASP A 500 -6.59 -23.49 0.12
N GLU A 501 -6.62 -22.85 -1.06
CA GLU A 501 -5.40 -22.54 -1.81
C GLU A 501 -4.48 -21.58 -1.04
N LEU A 502 -5.03 -20.55 -0.39
CA LEU A 502 -4.27 -19.62 0.44
C LEU A 502 -3.63 -20.31 1.64
N LYS A 503 -4.35 -21.23 2.30
CA LYS A 503 -3.79 -22.03 3.39
C LYS A 503 -2.62 -22.89 2.90
N GLY A 504 -2.77 -23.56 1.77
CA GLY A 504 -1.67 -24.33 1.16
C GLY A 504 -0.48 -23.46 0.76
N LEU A 505 -0.70 -22.20 0.37
CA LEU A 505 0.36 -21.23 0.10
C LEU A 505 1.08 -20.80 1.38
N HIS A 506 0.34 -20.47 2.44
CA HIS A 506 0.89 -20.14 3.76
C HIS A 506 1.81 -21.27 4.27
N GLU A 507 1.37 -22.52 4.21
CA GLU A 507 2.16 -23.68 4.65
C GLU A 507 3.49 -23.78 3.88
N LYS A 508 3.47 -23.53 2.56
CA LYS A 508 4.68 -23.52 1.72
C LYS A 508 5.63 -22.37 2.08
N ILE A 509 5.10 -21.16 2.28
CA ILE A 509 5.92 -19.98 2.62
C ILE A 509 6.54 -20.16 4.02
N SER A 510 5.75 -20.61 4.99
CA SER A 510 6.20 -20.92 6.35
C SER A 510 7.37 -21.90 6.35
N LYS A 511 7.25 -23.01 5.61
CA LYS A 511 8.34 -23.98 5.47
C LYS A 511 9.60 -23.41 4.82
N LYS A 512 9.47 -22.54 3.82
CA LYS A 512 10.64 -21.86 3.21
C LYS A 512 11.32 -20.93 4.22
N ASN A 513 10.53 -20.19 4.99
CA ASN A 513 11.02 -19.25 5.99
C ASN A 513 11.86 -19.91 7.10
N GLU A 514 11.70 -21.21 7.36
CA GLU A 514 12.57 -21.98 8.28
C GLU A 514 14.03 -22.08 7.80
N THR A 515 14.25 -21.97 6.48
CA THR A 515 15.57 -22.19 5.86
C THR A 515 16.20 -20.93 5.27
N ARG A 516 15.43 -19.84 5.17
CA ARG A 516 15.91 -18.55 4.65
C ARG A 516 16.84 -17.89 5.68
N PRO A 517 17.85 -17.11 5.23
CA PRO A 517 18.66 -16.30 6.15
C PRO A 517 17.83 -15.35 7.01
N TRP A 518 16.76 -14.79 6.42
CA TRP A 518 15.74 -14.03 7.11
C TRP A 518 14.37 -14.46 6.58
N ALA A 519 13.42 -14.69 7.50
CA ALA A 519 12.04 -14.95 7.12
C ALA A 519 11.48 -13.74 6.34
N PHE A 520 10.68 -14.03 5.33
CA PHE A 520 9.97 -13.05 4.52
C PHE A 520 8.47 -13.33 4.62
N ARG A 521 7.75 -12.50 5.38
CA ARG A 521 6.33 -12.70 5.69
C ARG A 521 5.37 -11.79 4.93
N TYR A 522 5.87 -10.79 4.21
CA TYR A 522 5.02 -9.80 3.54
C TYR A 522 4.15 -10.40 2.41
N MET A 523 4.50 -11.58 1.89
CA MET A 523 3.72 -12.32 0.88
C MET A 523 2.97 -13.53 1.47
N ASP A 524 2.92 -13.66 2.80
CA ASP A 524 2.17 -14.72 3.48
C ASP A 524 0.70 -14.31 3.66
N PRO A 525 -0.27 -15.05 3.07
CA PRO A 525 -1.68 -14.67 3.16
C PRO A 525 -2.24 -14.69 4.58
N GLU A 526 -1.59 -15.35 5.54
CA GLU A 526 -2.02 -15.36 6.95
C GLU A 526 -1.99 -13.95 7.57
N VAL A 527 -1.04 -13.10 7.14
CA VAL A 527 -0.84 -11.77 7.73
C VAL A 527 -1.47 -10.65 6.93
N MET A 528 -1.97 -10.92 5.72
CA MET A 528 -2.53 -9.91 4.83
C MET A 528 -3.92 -9.43 5.29
N GLU A 529 -4.15 -8.13 5.18
CA GLU A 529 -5.49 -7.55 5.17
C GLU A 529 -6.22 -7.83 3.83
N SER A 530 -7.55 -7.77 3.85
CA SER A 530 -8.34 -8.02 2.63
C SER A 530 -8.40 -6.82 1.69
N SER A 531 -8.09 -5.61 2.17
CA SER A 531 -8.20 -4.37 1.40
C SER A 531 -7.32 -3.26 1.97
N VAL A 532 -7.11 -2.23 1.16
CA VAL A 532 -6.51 -0.97 1.60
C VAL A 532 -7.50 -0.23 2.51
N SER A 533 -7.32 -0.36 3.83
CA SER A 533 -8.32 0.04 4.83
C SER A 533 -7.78 0.77 6.06
N ILE A 534 -6.46 1.05 6.08
CA ILE A 534 -5.69 1.70 7.16
C ILE A 534 -4.64 2.69 6.68
#